data_AF-A0A7S0BP06-F1
#
_entry.id   AF-A0A7S0BP06-F1
#
_cell.length_a   1.000
_cell.length_b   1.000
_cell.length_c   1.000
_cell.angle_alpha   90.00
_cell.angle_beta   90.00
_cell.angle_gamma   90.00
#
_symmetry.space_group_name_H-M   'P 1'
#
loop_
_entity.id
_entity.type
_entity.pdbx_description
1 polymer ?
#
loop_
_entity_poly.entity_id
_entity_poly.type
_entity_poly.pdbx_seq_one_letter_code
_entity_poly.pdbx_strand_id
1 'polypeptide(L)'
;ANSLVAQMLYLSSEEPDRDITMYINSPGGSVSAGMAIFDAMQFIPCDVQTICYGVAASMGAFLLGAGTKGKRKALPNSRIMIHQPMGGAQGQAADIAIQAREILFVKNMLNSYMAEYTGQSVDQIVKDTDRDYFLTPVEAKEYGIIDEVIETRVKVPKISKVELL
;
A
#
# COMPACT_ATOMS: atom_id res chain seq x y z
N ALA A 1 2.15 13.96 1.45
CA ALA A 1 3.45 13.44 1.91
C ALA A 1 4.02 14.28 3.05
N ASN A 2 4.53 15.49 2.78
CA ASN A 2 5.31 16.28 3.74
C ASN A 2 4.65 16.43 5.12
N SER A 3 3.36 16.72 5.19
CA SER A 3 2.65 16.83 6.47
C SER A 3 2.60 15.52 7.26
N LEU A 4 2.43 14.37 6.60
CA LEU A 4 2.46 13.05 7.28
C LEU A 4 3.87 12.71 7.76
N VAL A 5 4.88 12.97 6.93
CA VAL A 5 6.29 12.79 7.31
C VAL A 5 6.64 13.63 8.54
N ALA A 6 6.28 14.91 8.54
CA ALA A 6 6.51 15.80 9.66
C ALA A 6 5.78 15.34 10.93
N GLN A 7 4.52 14.87 10.83
CA GLN A 7 3.77 14.34 11.95
C GLN A 7 4.41 13.07 12.52
N MET A 8 4.86 12.13 11.67
CA MET A 8 5.53 10.92 12.13
C MET A 8 6.85 11.22 12.85
N LEU A 9 7.68 12.11 12.27
CA LEU A 9 8.93 12.54 12.90
C LEU A 9 8.65 13.21 14.25
N TYR A 10 7.67 14.11 14.30
CA TYR A 10 7.29 14.79 15.55
C TYR A 10 6.82 13.80 16.62
N LEU A 11 5.86 12.92 16.31
CA LEU A 11 5.38 11.90 17.24
C LEU A 11 6.51 10.98 17.73
N SER A 12 7.41 10.57 16.82
CA SER A 12 8.56 9.74 17.17
C SER A 12 9.58 10.44 18.06
N SER A 13 9.68 11.77 17.98
CA SER A 13 10.57 12.56 18.83
C SER A 13 10.01 12.80 20.23
N GLU A 14 8.68 12.85 20.37
CA GLU A 14 8.01 13.04 21.66
C GLU A 14 7.96 11.73 22.47
N GLU A 15 7.56 10.62 21.84
CA GLU A 15 7.43 9.31 22.48
C GLU A 15 7.98 8.19 21.57
N PRO A 16 9.32 7.95 21.54
CA PRO A 16 9.96 7.00 20.62
C PRO A 16 9.51 5.54 20.75
N ASP A 17 9.00 5.14 21.92
CA ASP A 17 8.56 3.77 22.20
C ASP A 17 7.07 3.55 21.91
N ARG A 18 6.33 4.60 21.52
CA ARG A 18 4.89 4.51 21.30
C ARG A 18 4.56 4.30 19.84
N ASP A 19 3.73 3.29 19.59
CA ASP A 19 3.15 3.03 18.27
C ASP A 19 2.46 4.28 17.68
N ILE A 20 2.75 4.56 16.41
CA ILE A 20 1.99 5.51 15.60
C ILE A 20 0.90 4.74 14.84
N THR A 21 -0.34 5.23 14.90
CA THR A 21 -1.45 4.67 14.12
C THR A 21 -1.75 5.53 12.91
N MET A 22 -1.54 4.99 11.71
CA MET A 22 -1.87 5.62 10.45
C MET A 22 -3.22 5.10 9.92
N TYR A 23 -4.20 6.00 9.85
CA TYR A 23 -5.51 5.74 9.27
C TYR A 23 -5.49 6.03 7.76
N ILE A 24 -5.85 5.03 6.94
CA ILE A 24 -5.72 5.09 5.49
C ILE A 24 -7.10 5.02 4.83
N ASN A 25 -7.47 6.11 4.17
CA ASN A 25 -8.55 6.17 3.20
C ASN A 25 -8.03 6.92 1.96
N SER A 26 -7.43 6.20 1.02
CA SER A 26 -6.71 6.80 -0.10
C SER A 26 -6.87 5.99 -1.39
N PRO A 27 -7.18 6.65 -2.52
CA PRO A 27 -7.16 6.02 -3.84
C PRO A 27 -5.73 5.86 -4.41
N GLY A 28 -4.70 6.27 -3.66
CA GLY A 28 -3.32 6.36 -4.14
C GLY A 28 -2.93 7.77 -4.56
N GLY A 29 -1.95 7.89 -5.46
CA GLY A 29 -1.42 9.16 -5.93
C GLY A 29 0.01 9.05 -6.44
N SER A 30 0.79 10.12 -6.26
CA SER A 30 2.20 10.15 -6.66
C SER A 30 3.03 9.09 -5.93
N VAL A 31 3.78 8.30 -6.70
CA VAL A 31 4.68 7.27 -6.16
C VAL A 31 5.78 7.88 -5.32
N SER A 32 6.45 8.94 -5.78
CA SER A 32 7.52 9.60 -5.01
C SER A 32 7.02 10.17 -3.68
N ALA A 33 5.79 10.72 -3.69
CA ALA A 33 5.15 11.21 -2.47
C ALA A 33 4.81 10.07 -1.50
N GLY A 34 4.39 8.92 -2.00
CA GLY A 34 4.15 7.72 -1.19
C GLY A 34 5.44 7.11 -0.66
N MET A 35 6.50 7.05 -1.46
CA MET A 35 7.81 6.56 -1.03
C MET A 35 8.40 7.43 0.09
N ALA A 36 8.23 8.76 0.03
CA ALA A 36 8.65 9.61 1.15
C ALA A 36 7.93 9.29 2.48
N ILE A 37 6.67 8.85 2.42
CA ILE A 37 5.94 8.40 3.61
C ILE A 37 6.46 7.03 4.05
N PHE A 38 6.65 6.10 3.11
CA PHE A 38 7.22 4.78 3.39
C PHE A 38 8.59 4.88 4.07
N ASP A 39 9.50 5.68 3.52
CA ASP A 39 10.83 5.89 4.09
C ASP A 39 10.74 6.43 5.51
N ALA A 40 9.83 7.38 5.77
CA ALA A 40 9.59 7.88 7.13
C ALA A 40 9.06 6.79 8.07
N MET A 41 8.15 5.93 7.60
CA MET A 41 7.64 4.79 8.38
C MET A 41 8.75 3.80 8.77
N GLN A 42 9.73 3.58 7.88
CA GLN A 42 10.85 2.65 8.12
C GLN A 42 12.02 3.30 8.88
N PHE A 43 12.11 4.63 8.85
CA PHE A 43 13.21 5.39 9.47
C PHE A 43 12.99 5.65 10.96
N ILE A 44 11.75 5.93 11.37
CA ILE A 44 11.45 6.21 12.78
C ILE A 44 11.62 4.95 13.65
N PRO A 45 12.00 5.08 14.93
CA PRO A 45 12.18 3.94 15.82
C PRO A 45 10.85 3.29 16.26
N CYS A 46 9.74 4.03 16.13
CA CYS A 46 8.42 3.60 16.55
C CYS A 46 7.80 2.62 15.54
N ASP A 47 7.03 1.66 16.04
CA ASP A 47 6.17 0.86 15.18
C ASP A 47 5.06 1.70 14.54
N VAL A 48 4.74 1.39 13.28
CA VAL A 48 3.64 2.03 12.54
C VAL A 48 2.52 1.04 12.32
N GLN A 49 1.45 1.18 13.10
CA GLN A 49 0.18 0.49 12.88
C GLN A 49 -0.56 1.14 11.72
N THR A 50 -1.06 0.34 10.78
CA THR A 50 -1.83 0.83 9.63
C THR A 50 -3.25 0.29 9.69
N ILE A 51 -4.25 1.16 9.47
CA ILE A 51 -5.65 0.74 9.46
C ILE A 51 -6.37 1.33 8.26
N CYS A 52 -6.88 0.47 7.38
CA CYS A 52 -7.68 0.90 6.25
C CYS A 52 -9.14 1.16 6.64
N TYR A 53 -9.57 2.41 6.42
CA TYR A 53 -10.95 2.86 6.48
C TYR A 53 -11.44 3.19 5.06
N GLY A 54 -12.39 2.44 4.53
CA GLY A 54 -12.95 2.74 3.20
C GLY A 54 -12.08 2.16 2.09
N VAL A 55 -11.14 2.92 1.52
CA VAL A 55 -10.29 2.44 0.42
C VAL A 55 -8.80 2.57 0.72
N ALA A 56 -8.02 1.57 0.34
CA ALA A 56 -6.58 1.66 0.22
C ALA A 56 -6.21 1.12 -1.18
N ALA A 57 -5.99 2.01 -2.13
CA ALA A 57 -5.69 1.64 -3.51
C ALA A 57 -4.32 2.17 -3.94
N SER A 58 -3.64 1.45 -4.85
CA SER A 58 -2.35 1.85 -5.40
C SER A 58 -1.35 2.16 -4.27
N MET A 59 -0.73 3.34 -4.24
CA MET A 59 0.16 3.74 -3.13
C MET A 59 -0.51 3.72 -1.74
N GLY A 60 -1.85 3.85 -1.66
CA GLY A 60 -2.58 3.66 -0.40
C GLY A 60 -2.55 2.21 0.08
N ALA A 61 -2.68 1.24 -0.83
CA ALA A 61 -2.53 -0.18 -0.52
C ALA A 61 -1.08 -0.53 -0.17
N PHE A 62 -0.13 0.07 -0.89
CA PHE A 62 1.29 -0.10 -0.60
C PHE A 62 1.64 0.32 0.82
N LEU A 63 1.22 1.53 1.21
CA LEU A 63 1.45 2.06 2.56
C LEU A 63 0.69 1.28 3.64
N LEU A 64 -0.50 0.76 3.33
CA LEU A 64 -1.22 -0.14 4.23
C LEU A 64 -0.39 -1.39 4.52
N GLY A 65 0.14 -2.04 3.48
CA GLY A 65 0.94 -3.25 3.59
C GLY A 65 2.30 -3.06 4.24
N ALA A 66 2.86 -1.85 4.15
CA ALA A 66 4.14 -1.46 4.71
C ALA A 66 4.14 -1.14 6.22
N GLY A 67 2.97 -1.20 6.89
CA GLY A 67 2.92 -1.09 8.34
C GLY A 67 3.69 -2.21 9.05
N THR A 68 3.97 -2.03 10.34
CA THR A 68 4.62 -3.07 11.16
C THR A 68 3.84 -4.38 11.08
N LYS A 69 4.55 -5.49 10.78
CA LYS A 69 3.96 -6.83 10.69
C LYS A 69 3.22 -7.21 11.99
N GLY A 70 2.00 -7.72 11.85
CA GLY A 70 1.10 -8.00 12.97
C GLY A 70 0.26 -6.80 13.41
N LYS A 71 0.51 -5.60 12.88
CA LYS A 71 -0.19 -4.35 13.19
C LYS A 71 -0.86 -3.73 11.96
N ARG A 72 -1.10 -4.49 10.88
CA ARG A 72 -1.78 -4.00 9.67
C ARG A 72 -3.23 -4.47 9.68
N LYS A 73 -4.18 -3.55 9.59
CA LYS A 73 -5.60 -3.87 9.76
C LYS A 73 -6.49 -3.23 8.71
N ALA A 74 -7.67 -3.77 8.51
CA ALA A 74 -8.70 -3.14 7.71
C ALA A 74 -10.08 -3.31 8.34
N LEU A 75 -10.95 -2.33 8.11
CA LEU A 75 -12.37 -2.43 8.44
C LEU A 75 -13.07 -3.40 7.48
N PRO A 76 -14.18 -4.02 7.88
CA PRO A 76 -14.76 -5.13 7.12
C PRO A 76 -15.32 -4.80 5.73
N ASN A 77 -15.65 -3.53 5.49
CA ASN A 77 -16.14 -3.06 4.19
C ASN A 77 -15.04 -2.37 3.37
N SER A 78 -13.80 -2.37 3.85
CA SER A 78 -12.71 -1.73 3.15
C SER A 78 -12.41 -2.43 1.83
N ARG A 79 -11.95 -1.67 0.84
CA ARG A 79 -11.49 -2.20 -0.45
C ARG A 79 -10.01 -1.92 -0.60
N ILE A 80 -9.25 -2.98 -0.86
CA ILE A 80 -7.83 -2.89 -1.13
C ILE A 80 -7.65 -3.10 -2.62
N MET A 81 -6.86 -2.27 -3.29
CA MET A 81 -6.56 -2.43 -4.71
C MET A 81 -5.08 -2.24 -4.97
N ILE A 82 -4.47 -3.21 -5.66
CA ILE A 82 -3.08 -3.14 -6.08
C ILE A 82 -2.99 -3.12 -7.61
N HIS A 83 -2.02 -2.37 -8.13
CA HIS A 83 -1.71 -2.31 -9.56
C HIS A 83 -0.28 -1.80 -9.78
N GLN A 84 0.20 -1.88 -11.01
CA GLN A 84 1.48 -1.32 -11.42
C GLN A 84 1.45 0.21 -11.43
N PRO A 85 2.60 0.89 -11.26
CA PRO A 85 2.64 2.34 -11.34
C PRO A 85 2.21 2.84 -12.72
N MET A 86 1.51 3.97 -12.74
CA MET A 86 1.11 4.65 -13.97
C MET A 86 2.04 5.83 -14.24
N GLY A 87 2.32 6.10 -15.51
CA GLY A 87 3.08 7.26 -15.96
C GLY A 87 2.85 7.54 -17.43
N GLY A 88 3.57 8.53 -17.95
CA GLY A 88 3.52 8.92 -19.34
C GLY A 88 4.85 9.54 -19.78
N ALA A 89 5.15 9.44 -21.06
CA ALA A 89 6.37 10.01 -21.63
C ALA A 89 6.06 10.68 -22.98
N GLN A 90 6.69 11.82 -23.23
CA GLN A 90 6.63 12.57 -24.48
C GLN A 90 7.98 13.26 -24.70
N GLY A 91 8.40 13.42 -25.95
CA GLY A 91 9.66 14.08 -26.28
C GLY A 91 10.43 13.34 -27.37
N GLN A 92 11.75 13.51 -27.38
CA GLN A 92 12.62 12.79 -28.30
C GLN A 92 12.65 11.29 -27.95
N ALA A 93 13.05 10.46 -28.90
CA ALA A 93 13.17 9.01 -28.68
C ALA A 93 14.06 8.67 -27.46
N ALA A 94 15.13 9.45 -27.24
CA ALA A 94 16.00 9.29 -26.08
C ALA A 94 15.28 9.60 -24.76
N ASP A 95 14.49 10.68 -24.70
CA ASP A 95 13.73 11.07 -23.50
C ASP A 95 12.66 10.02 -23.15
N ILE A 96 11.94 9.54 -24.16
CA ILE A 96 10.94 8.47 -23.99
C ILE A 96 11.60 7.21 -23.43
N ALA A 97 12.76 6.82 -23.96
CA ALA A 97 13.51 5.66 -23.48
C ALA A 97 14.03 5.84 -22.04
N ILE A 98 14.40 7.06 -21.63
CA ILE A 98 14.79 7.35 -20.24
C ILE A 98 13.59 7.17 -19.31
N GLN A 99 12.44 7.77 -19.62
CA GLN A 99 11.24 7.66 -18.79
C GLN A 99 10.70 6.23 -18.72
N ALA A 100 10.75 5.49 -19.82
CA ALA A 100 10.36 4.07 -19.85
C ALA A 100 11.25 3.21 -18.94
N ARG A 101 12.57 3.46 -18.91
CA ARG A 101 13.48 2.76 -17.99
C ARG A 101 13.19 3.11 -16.52
N GLU A 102 12.90 4.37 -16.24
CA GLU A 102 12.61 4.82 -14.87
C GLU A 102 11.33 4.19 -14.32
N ILE A 103 10.23 4.19 -15.10
CA ILE A 103 8.98 3.58 -14.62
C ILE A 103 9.11 2.06 -14.43
N LEU A 104 9.93 1.38 -15.25
CA LEU A 104 10.24 -0.04 -15.05
C LEU A 104 11.05 -0.28 -13.78
N PHE A 105 12.01 0.60 -13.48
CA PHE A 105 12.76 0.55 -12.22
C PHE A 105 11.82 0.71 -11.02
N VAL A 106 10.96 1.72 -11.03
CA VAL A 106 9.98 1.98 -9.97
C VAL A 106 9.01 0.80 -9.82
N LYS A 107 8.50 0.23 -10.92
CA LYS A 107 7.64 -0.95 -10.91
C LYS A 107 8.32 -2.13 -10.19
N ASN A 108 9.57 -2.42 -10.55
CA ASN A 108 10.31 -3.55 -9.96
C ASN A 108 10.62 -3.31 -8.46
N MET A 109 10.97 -2.09 -8.09
CA MET A 109 11.20 -1.69 -6.70
C MET A 109 9.94 -1.89 -5.85
N LEU A 110 8.80 -1.33 -6.27
CA LEU A 110 7.53 -1.48 -5.56
C LEU A 110 7.13 -2.96 -5.42
N ASN A 111 7.23 -3.73 -6.51
CA ASN A 111 6.88 -5.14 -6.49
C ASN A 111 7.77 -5.96 -5.55
N SER A 112 9.05 -5.58 -5.40
CA SER A 112 9.99 -6.24 -4.50
C SER A 112 9.61 -6.01 -3.04
N TYR A 113 9.31 -4.76 -2.65
CA TYR A 113 8.83 -4.46 -1.31
C TYR A 113 7.49 -5.13 -1.01
N MET A 114 6.57 -5.13 -1.97
CA MET A 114 5.30 -5.84 -1.84
C MET A 114 5.50 -7.33 -1.60
N ALA A 115 6.38 -7.98 -2.36
CA ALA A 115 6.71 -9.39 -2.18
C ALA A 115 7.25 -9.65 -0.76
N GLU A 116 8.14 -8.78 -0.27
CA GLU A 116 8.74 -8.88 1.06
C GLU A 116 7.70 -8.83 2.19
N TYR A 117 6.85 -7.80 2.24
CA TYR A 117 5.90 -7.66 3.36
C TYR A 117 4.65 -8.55 3.23
N THR A 118 4.30 -9.01 2.02
CA THR A 118 3.18 -9.94 1.83
C THR A 118 3.60 -11.39 2.00
N GLY A 119 4.87 -11.73 1.75
CA GLY A 119 5.35 -13.11 1.66
C GLY A 119 5.00 -13.79 0.33
N GLN A 120 4.44 -13.06 -0.64
CA GLN A 120 4.24 -13.57 -2.00
C GLN A 120 5.56 -13.59 -2.77
N SER A 121 5.64 -14.44 -3.80
CA SER A 121 6.76 -14.35 -4.75
C SER A 121 6.67 -13.07 -5.58
N VAL A 122 7.82 -12.55 -6.03
CA VAL A 122 7.87 -11.39 -6.94
C VAL A 122 7.06 -11.66 -8.21
N ASP A 123 7.12 -12.87 -8.77
CA ASP A 123 6.36 -13.25 -9.97
C ASP A 123 4.84 -13.17 -9.74
N GLN A 124 4.38 -13.59 -8.56
CA GLN A 124 2.97 -13.49 -8.18
C GLN A 124 2.54 -12.02 -8.05
N ILE A 125 3.35 -11.18 -7.39
CA ILE A 125 3.07 -9.73 -7.31
C ILE A 125 3.03 -9.11 -8.71
N VAL A 126 3.99 -9.43 -9.59
CA VAL A 126 4.03 -8.90 -10.97
C VAL A 126 2.77 -9.27 -11.73
N LYS A 127 2.31 -10.52 -11.62
CA LYS A 127 1.08 -10.99 -12.26
C LYS A 127 -0.15 -10.25 -11.74
N ASP A 128 -0.28 -10.16 -10.42
CA ASP A 128 -1.48 -9.64 -9.78
C ASP A 128 -1.54 -8.11 -9.78
N THR A 129 -0.42 -7.43 -10.02
CA THR A 129 -0.37 -5.97 -10.21
C THR A 129 -0.43 -5.53 -11.67
N ASP A 130 -0.44 -6.45 -12.65
CA ASP A 130 -0.45 -6.05 -14.07
C ASP A 130 -1.73 -5.28 -14.46
N ARG A 131 -2.85 -5.54 -13.78
CA ARG A 131 -4.08 -4.76 -13.89
C ARG A 131 -4.60 -4.43 -12.50
N ASP A 132 -5.63 -3.61 -12.43
CA ASP A 132 -6.31 -3.31 -11.18
C ASP A 132 -6.81 -4.61 -10.55
N TYR A 133 -6.25 -4.97 -9.40
CA TYR A 133 -6.61 -6.17 -8.67
C TYR A 133 -7.20 -5.79 -7.31
N PHE A 134 -8.51 -5.98 -7.21
CA PHE A 134 -9.28 -5.59 -6.03
C PHE A 134 -9.50 -6.78 -5.09
N LEU A 135 -9.22 -6.53 -3.81
CA LEU A 135 -9.30 -7.48 -2.71
C LEU A 135 -10.31 -7.00 -1.66
N THR A 136 -11.11 -7.92 -1.14
CA THR A 136 -11.81 -7.75 0.13
C THR A 136 -10.81 -7.72 1.30
N PRO A 137 -11.21 -7.29 2.51
CA PRO A 137 -10.31 -7.34 3.66
C PRO A 137 -9.85 -8.77 3.99
N VAL A 138 -10.73 -9.75 3.80
CA VAL A 138 -10.38 -11.17 4.02
C VAL A 138 -9.34 -11.62 3.00
N GLU A 139 -9.56 -11.35 1.72
CA GLU A 139 -8.58 -11.69 0.67
C GLU A 139 -7.27 -10.92 0.86
N ALA A 140 -7.31 -9.64 1.26
CA ALA A 140 -6.11 -8.86 1.54
C ALA A 140 -5.32 -9.42 2.74
N LYS A 141 -6.00 -9.99 3.73
CA LYS A 141 -5.37 -10.71 4.84
C LYS A 141 -4.71 -12.00 4.36
N GLU A 142 -5.43 -12.81 3.59
CA GLU A 142 -4.92 -14.06 3.01
C GLU A 142 -3.75 -13.81 2.06
N TYR A 143 -3.79 -12.70 1.32
CA TYR A 143 -2.71 -12.27 0.43
C TYR A 143 -1.48 -11.76 1.17
N GLY A 144 -1.62 -11.37 2.45
CA GLY A 144 -0.54 -10.87 3.30
C GLY A 144 -0.38 -9.35 3.31
N ILE A 145 -1.31 -8.58 2.74
CA ILE A 145 -1.28 -7.10 2.78
C ILE A 145 -1.65 -6.60 4.18
N ILE A 146 -2.59 -7.26 4.84
CA ILE A 146 -2.98 -6.95 6.22
C ILE A 146 -2.89 -8.20 7.10
N ASP A 147 -2.91 -8.01 8.41
CA ASP A 147 -2.87 -9.08 9.40
C ASP A 147 -4.25 -9.37 10.01
N GLU A 148 -5.11 -8.35 10.11
CA GLU A 148 -6.40 -8.43 10.80
C GLU A 148 -7.54 -7.69 10.09
N VAL A 149 -8.72 -8.31 10.05
CA VAL A 149 -9.98 -7.64 9.73
C VAL A 149 -10.68 -7.31 11.04
N ILE A 150 -10.86 -6.02 11.33
CA ILE A 150 -11.41 -5.54 12.60
C ILE A 150 -12.90 -5.89 12.69
N GLU A 151 -13.33 -6.57 13.76
CA GLU A 151 -14.75 -6.82 13.99
C GLU A 151 -15.53 -5.53 14.27
N THR A 152 -16.74 -5.44 13.71
CA THR A 152 -17.63 -4.30 13.95
C THR A 152 -19.01 -4.76 14.39
N ARG A 153 -19.85 -3.82 14.83
CA ARG A 153 -21.23 -4.09 15.23
C ARG A 153 -22.11 -4.62 14.09
N VAL A 154 -21.68 -4.44 12.83
CA VAL A 154 -22.40 -4.88 11.63
C VAL A 154 -21.72 -6.09 11.03
N LYS A 155 -22.49 -7.14 10.73
CA LYS A 155 -21.97 -8.31 10.03
C LYS A 155 -21.68 -7.97 8.57
N VAL A 156 -20.49 -8.37 8.10
CA VAL A 156 -20.11 -8.23 6.69
C VAL A 156 -21.04 -9.10 5.84
N PRO A 157 -21.66 -8.54 4.79
CA PRO A 157 -22.37 -9.36 3.83
C PRO A 157 -21.39 -10.31 3.12
N LYS A 158 -21.75 -11.59 2.98
CA LYS A 158 -21.02 -12.51 2.10
C LYS A 158 -21.44 -12.22 0.66
N ILE A 159 -20.55 -11.60 -0.11
CA ILE A 159 -20.79 -11.26 -1.52
C ILE A 159 -19.92 -12.17 -2.39
N SER A 160 -20.53 -12.84 -3.37
CA SER A 160 -19.80 -13.60 -4.39
C SER A 160 -19.07 -12.65 -5.35
N LYS A 161 -17.90 -13.04 -5.86
CA LYS A 161 -17.26 -12.28 -6.94
C LYS A 161 -18.21 -12.17 -8.13
N VAL A 162 -18.30 -10.97 -8.69
CA VAL A 162 -19.03 -10.73 -9.94
C VAL A 162 -18.10 -11.10 -11.08
N GLU A 163 -18.40 -12.19 -11.78
CA GLU A 163 -17.73 -12.52 -13.03
C GLU A 163 -18.32 -11.63 -14.13
N LEU A 164 -17.44 -10.91 -14.84
CA LEU A 164 -17.84 -10.23 -16.07
C LEU A 164 -17.85 -11.26 -17.20
N LEU A 165 -18.94 -11.28 -17.97
CA LEU A 165 -19.12 -12.09 -19.18
C LEU A 165 -18.10 -11.73 -20.26
#